data_AF-A0A327S153-F1
#
_entry.id   AF-A0A327S153-F1
#
_cell.length_a   1.000
_cell.length_b   1.000
_cell.length_c   1.000
_cell.angle_alpha   90.00
_cell.angle_beta   90.00
_cell.angle_gamma   90.00
#
_symmetry.space_group_name_H-M   'P 1'
#
loop_
_entity.id
_entity.type
_entity.pdbx_description
1 polymer ?
#
loop_
_entity_poly.entity_id
_entity_poly.type
_entity_poly.pdbx_seq_one_letter_code
_entity_poly.pdbx_strand_id
1 'polypeptide(L)'
;MNLKKNHTIKNFPIVIFGKQYHQELIDHIEFMKSNATISVDDPHLIPVTDSIEKAVALIVEKSIKQYGLRPENKVKPFKWLFERK
;
A
#
# COMPACT_ATOMS: atom_id res chain seq x y z
N MET A 1 6.57 12.90 -25.89
CA MET A 1 6.23 11.76 -25.03
C MET A 1 5.33 12.28 -23.91
N ASN A 2 4.01 12.15 -24.05
CA ASN A 2 3.06 12.69 -23.07
C ASN A 2 2.86 11.65 -21.95
N LEU A 3 3.35 11.95 -20.75
CA LEU A 3 3.08 11.15 -19.55
C LEU A 3 1.61 11.34 -19.17
N LYS A 4 0.76 10.36 -19.51
CA LYS A 4 -0.59 10.28 -18.97
C LYS A 4 -0.50 10.16 -17.44
N LYS A 5 -0.76 11.26 -16.73
CA LYS A 5 -0.94 11.29 -15.28
C LYS A 5 -2.32 10.72 -14.93
N ASN A 6 -2.55 9.46 -15.25
CA ASN A 6 -3.76 8.76 -14.84
C ASN A 6 -3.41 7.89 -13.63
N HIS A 7 -4.36 7.75 -12.70
CA HIS A 7 -4.32 6.88 -11.52
C HIS A 7 -3.59 7.46 -10.29
N THR A 8 -4.11 8.55 -9.73
CA THR A 8 -3.85 8.84 -8.31
C THR A 8 -4.43 7.69 -7.50
N ILE A 9 -3.58 6.83 -6.93
CA ILE A 9 -4.03 5.76 -6.03
C ILE A 9 -4.42 6.44 -4.72
N LYS A 10 -5.66 6.93 -4.64
CA LYS A 10 -6.16 7.59 -3.44
C LYS A 10 -6.34 6.54 -2.35
N ASN A 11 -5.75 6.81 -1.18
CA ASN A 11 -5.95 6.05 0.06
C ASN A 11 -5.44 4.60 0.03
N PHE A 12 -4.53 4.23 -0.89
CA PHE A 12 -3.92 2.90 -0.83
C PHE A 12 -3.10 2.74 0.44
N PRO A 13 -3.34 1.69 1.23
CA PRO A 13 -2.62 1.46 2.47
C PRO A 13 -1.20 1.02 2.18
N ILE A 14 -0.25 1.73 2.78
CA ILE A 14 1.17 1.43 2.71
C ILE A 14 1.62 1.06 4.12
N VAL A 15 2.45 0.04 4.27
CA VAL A 15 3.07 -0.33 5.54
C VAL A 15 4.57 -0.37 5.31
N ILE A 16 5.35 0.31 6.16
CA ILE A 16 6.81 0.22 6.15
C ILE A 16 7.23 -0.87 7.13
N PHE A 17 7.97 -1.87 6.66
CA PHE A 17 8.46 -2.98 7.47
C PHE A 17 9.98 -2.91 7.62
N GLY A 18 10.49 -3.10 8.84
CA GLY A 18 11.93 -3.03 9.11
C GLY A 18 12.39 -1.61 9.42
N LYS A 19 12.08 -1.14 10.64
CA LYS A 19 12.35 0.22 11.11
C LYS A 19 13.80 0.64 10.93
N GLN A 20 14.72 -0.20 11.40
CA GLN A 20 16.15 0.11 11.38
C GLN A 20 16.66 0.35 9.96
N TYR A 21 16.20 -0.44 9.00
CA TYR A 21 16.60 -0.30 7.60
C TYR A 21 16.03 0.99 6.97
N HIS A 22 14.83 1.40 7.37
CA HIS A 22 14.13 2.56 6.83
C HIS A 22 14.21 3.81 7.71
N GLN A 23 15.16 3.90 8.65
CA GLN A 23 15.23 4.99 9.61
C GLN A 23 15.29 6.37 8.92
N GLU A 24 16.13 6.53 7.90
CA GLU A 24 16.25 7.79 7.16
C GLU A 24 14.92 8.24 6.51
N LEU A 25 14.15 7.28 5.98
CA LEU A 25 12.84 7.55 5.41
C LEU A 25 11.83 7.96 6.48
N ILE A 26 11.84 7.27 7.62
CA ILE A 26 10.97 7.57 8.77
C ILE A 26 11.26 8.98 9.28
N ASP A 27 12.53 9.33 9.47
CA ASP A 27 12.96 10.65 9.93
C ASP A 27 12.54 11.75 8.94
N HIS A 28 12.67 11.48 7.64
CA HIS A 28 12.22 12.41 6.62
C HIS A 28 10.70 12.62 6.63
N ILE A 29 9.93 11.55 6.85
CA ILE A 29 8.47 11.63 6.99
C ILE A 29 8.09 12.43 8.25
N GLU A 30 8.79 12.22 9.38
CA GLU A 30 8.57 13.01 10.59
C GLU A 30 8.93 14.49 10.41
N PHE A 31 10.02 14.78 9.70
CA PHE A 31 10.38 16.14 9.31
C PHE A 31 9.29 16.80 8.46
N MET A 32 8.70 16.08 7.50
CA MET A 32 7.60 16.62 6.70
C MET A 32 6.33 16.86 7.53
N LYS A 33 6.05 16.02 8.53
CA LYS A 33 4.92 16.21 9.46
C LYS A 33 5.12 17.46 10.33
N SER A 34 6.32 17.66 10.88
CA SER A 34 6.59 18.80 11.76
C SER A 34 6.53 20.14 11.04
N ASN A 35 6.83 20.15 9.74
CA ASN A 35 6.70 21.34 8.87
C ASN A 35 5.27 21.54 8.31
N ALA A 36 4.26 20.85 8.85
CA ALA A 36 2.84 20.95 8.48
C ALA A 36 2.51 20.70 7.00
N THR A 37 3.41 20.05 6.25
CA THR A 37 3.14 19.59 4.88
C THR A 37 2.22 18.37 4.88
N ILE A 38 2.07 17.70 6.04
CA ILE A 38 1.21 16.54 6.29
C ILE A 38 0.50 16.78 7.64
N SER A 39 -0.82 16.61 7.69
CA SER A 39 -1.59 16.78 8.94
C SER A 39 -1.24 15.67 9.96
N VAL A 40 -1.27 15.97 11.26
CA VAL A 40 -1.02 14.97 12.32
C VAL A 40 -2.13 13.93 12.36
N ASP A 41 -3.36 14.35 12.04
CA ASP A 41 -4.54 13.48 11.92
C ASP A 41 -4.72 12.93 10.50
N ASP A 42 -3.68 12.99 9.66
CA ASP A 42 -3.79 12.54 8.27
C ASP A 42 -4.09 11.03 8.22
N PRO A 43 -5.23 10.59 7.65
CA PRO A 43 -5.53 9.18 7.44
C PRO A 43 -4.51 8.47 6.53
N HIS A 44 -3.59 9.20 5.90
CA HIS A 44 -2.44 8.68 5.14
C HIS A 44 -1.20 8.40 5.99
N LEU A 45 -1.27 8.49 7.32
CA LEU A 45 -0.13 8.17 8.18
C LEU A 45 0.32 6.73 7.94
N ILE A 46 1.52 6.56 7.40
CA ILE A 46 2.08 5.27 7.00
C ILE A 46 2.53 4.53 8.27
N PRO A 47 1.86 3.44 8.69
CA PRO A 47 2.30 2.66 9.84
C PRO A 47 3.66 1.99 9.58
N VAL A 48 4.49 1.97 10.62
CA VAL A 48 5.81 1.34 10.61
C VAL A 48 5.87 0.22 11.65
N THR A 49 6.27 -0.99 11.25
CA THR A 49 6.27 -2.16 12.14
C THR A 49 7.39 -3.14 11.80
N ASP A 50 7.85 -3.90 12.79
CA ASP A 50 8.78 -5.02 12.61
C ASP A 50 8.09 -6.37 12.88
N SER A 51 6.81 -6.36 13.27
CA SER A 51 5.99 -7.56 13.45
C SER A 51 5.19 -7.85 12.19
N ILE A 52 5.34 -9.08 11.69
CA ILE A 52 4.62 -9.59 10.52
C ILE A 52 3.12 -9.62 10.82
N GLU A 53 2.73 -10.06 12.03
CA GLU A 53 1.34 -10.16 12.45
C GLU A 53 0.65 -8.79 12.39
N LYS A 54 1.31 -7.74 12.90
CA LYS A 54 0.80 -6.36 12.82
C LYS A 54 0.69 -5.87 11.39
N ALA A 55 1.69 -6.14 10.55
CA ALA A 55 1.66 -5.74 9.13
C ALA A 55 0.49 -6.40 8.39
N VAL A 56 0.28 -7.70 8.60
CA VAL A 56 -0.85 -8.44 8.00
C VAL A 56 -2.18 -7.89 8.48
N ALA A 57 -2.33 -7.62 9.79
CA ALA A 57 -3.56 -7.04 10.34
C ALA A 57 -3.89 -5.69 9.69
N LEU A 58 -2.90 -4.82 9.51
CA LEU A 58 -3.04 -3.52 8.84
C LEU A 58 -3.48 -3.67 7.37
N ILE A 59 -2.89 -4.61 6.64
CA ILE A 59 -3.27 -4.90 5.24
C ILE A 59 -4.72 -5.42 5.16
N VAL A 60 -5.11 -6.34 6.04
CA VAL A 60 -6.48 -6.87 6.07
C VAL A 60 -7.48 -5.75 6.36
N GLU A 61 -7.21 -4.90 7.34
CA GLU A 61 -8.13 -3.83 7.74
C GLU A 61 -8.18 -2.70 6.71
N LYS A 62 -7.03 -2.15 6.31
CA LYS A 62 -6.95 -0.93 5.49
C LYS A 62 -6.97 -1.22 3.99
N SER A 63 -6.65 -2.44 3.55
CA SER A 63 -6.69 -2.82 2.13
C SER A 63 -7.92 -3.68 1.83
N ILE A 64 -8.01 -4.84 2.45
CA ILE A 64 -8.99 -5.85 2.06
C ILE A 64 -10.40 -5.42 2.43
N LYS A 65 -10.63 -5.00 3.68
CA LYS A 65 -11.97 -4.56 4.12
C LYS A 65 -12.38 -3.24 3.48
N GLN A 66 -11.47 -2.26 3.45
CA GLN A 66 -11.76 -0.92 2.91
C GLN A 66 -12.07 -0.94 1.41
N TYR A 67 -11.35 -1.74 0.61
CA TYR A 67 -11.50 -1.79 -0.85
C TYR A 67 -12.23 -3.03 -1.36
N GLY A 68 -12.64 -3.94 -0.47
CA GLY A 68 -13.28 -5.19 -0.86
C GLY A 68 -12.40 -6.09 -1.73
N LEU A 69 -11.08 -6.07 -1.51
CA LEU A 69 -10.14 -6.86 -2.32
C LEU A 69 -10.47 -8.34 -2.20
N ARG A 70 -10.43 -9.04 -3.33
CA ARG A 70 -10.65 -10.48 -3.41
C ARG A 70 -9.38 -11.13 -3.96
N PRO A 71 -9.05 -12.36 -3.53
CA PRO A 71 -8.00 -13.13 -4.16
C PRO A 71 -8.24 -13.18 -5.66
N GLU A 72 -7.16 -13.02 -6.44
CA GLU A 72 -7.26 -13.13 -7.88
C GLU A 72 -7.77 -14.52 -8.25
N ASN A 73 -8.87 -14.58 -9.02
CA ASN A 73 -9.33 -15.81 -9.59
C ASN A 73 -8.32 -16.22 -10.67
N LYS A 74 -7.67 -17.39 -10.51
CA LYS A 74 -6.86 -17.97 -11.58
C LYS A 74 -7.75 -18.12 -12.81
N VAL A 75 -7.51 -17.30 -13.84
CA VAL A 75 -8.24 -17.39 -15.10
C VAL A 75 -7.95 -18.77 -15.67
N LYS A 76 -8.99 -19.60 -15.80
CA LYS A 76 -8.85 -20.90 -16.45
C LYS A 76 -8.76 -20.66 -17.95
N PRO A 77 -7.80 -21.28 -18.64
CA PRO A 77 -7.65 -21.07 -20.07
C PRO A 77 -8.94 -21.46 -20.80
N PHE A 78 -9.39 -20.59 -21.69
CA PHE A 78 -10.61 -20.85 -22.46
C PHE A 78 -10.29 -21.88 -23.53
N LYS A 79 -10.98 -23.04 -23.50
CA LYS A 79 -10.71 -24.17 -24.40
C LYS A 79 -10.78 -23.81 -25.89
N TRP A 80 -11.58 -22.82 -26.27
CA TRP A 80 -11.73 -22.38 -27.66
C TRP A 80 -10.62 -21.40 -28.11
N LEU A 81 -9.89 -20.80 -27.17
CA LEU A 81 -8.87 -19.78 -27.43
C LEU A 81 -7.46 -20.37 -27.63
N PHE A 82 -7.31 -21.71 -27.60
CA PHE A 82 -6.03 -22.41 -27.76
C PHE A 82 -4.89 -21.92 -26.85
N GLU A 83 -5.21 -21.39 -25.67
CA GLU A 83 -4.20 -20.96 -24.69
C GLU A 83 -3.41 -22.17 -24.16
N ARG A 84 -2.07 -22.04 -24.08
CA ARG A 84 -1.20 -23.06 -23.49
C ARG A 84 -1.39 -23.08 -21.97
N LYS A 85 -1.52 -24.29 -21.41
CA LYS A 85 -1.57 -24.54 -19.96
C LYS A 85 -0.27 -24.16 -19.26
#